data_AF-A0A9E2BQN3-F1
#
_entry.id   AF-A0A9E2BQN3-F1
#
_cell.length_a   1.000
_cell.length_b   1.000
_cell.length_c   1.000
_cell.angle_alpha   90.00
_cell.angle_beta   90.00
_cell.angle_gamma   90.00
#
_symmetry.space_group_name_H-M   'P 1'
#
loop_
_entity.id
_entity.type
_entity.pdbx_description
1 polymer ?
#
loop_
_entity_poly.entity_id
_entity_poly.type
_entity_poly.pdbx_seq_one_letter_code
_entity_poly.pdbx_strand_id
1 'polypeptide(L)' 'MRQTELKLSEENRATIEAIRRQEGHQAREVTRAHVLACLDQDIPESQIMAVLGIGRTAVWRARAARTLRAHKIQS' A
#
# COMPACT_ATOMS: atom_id res chain seq x y z
N MET A 1 30.79 6.44 -6.37
CA MET A 1 29.78 6.69 -5.32
C MET A 1 30.43 6.44 -3.97
N ARG A 2 30.63 7.47 -3.13
CA ARG A 2 31.12 7.28 -1.76
C ARG A 2 29.96 6.79 -0.91
N GLN A 3 30.01 5.52 -0.52
CA GLN A 3 29.04 4.91 0.38
C GLN A 3 29.38 5.38 1.79
N THR A 4 28.68 6.41 2.28
CA THR A 4 28.84 6.88 3.65
C THR A 4 28.32 5.79 4.57
N GLU A 5 29.18 5.15 5.35
CA GLU A 5 28.79 4.22 6.40
C GLU A 5 27.97 4.98 7.46
N LEU A 6 26.65 5.00 7.29
CA LEU A 6 25.71 5.52 8.27
C LEU A 6 25.68 4.55 9.46
N LYS A 7 26.59 4.77 10.41
CA LYS A 7 26.53 4.15 11.74
C LYS A 7 25.39 4.78 12.53
N LEU A 8 24.19 4.31 12.26
CA LEU A 8 22.99 4.66 13.03
C LEU A 8 23.06 3.91 14.37
N SER A 9 22.88 4.64 15.47
CA SER A 9 22.64 4.04 16.78
C SER A 9 21.39 3.16 16.72
N GLU A 10 21.30 2.17 17.60
CA GLU A 10 20.14 1.25 17.64
C GLU A 10 18.81 2.00 17.82
N GLU A 11 18.83 3.09 18.59
CA GLU A 11 17.70 4.00 18.77
C GLU A 11 17.26 4.65 17.45
N ASN A 12 18.20 5.20 16.67
CA ASN A 12 17.89 5.80 15.37
C ASN A 12 17.40 4.76 14.35
N ARG A 13 17.89 3.52 14.43
CA ARG A 13 17.39 2.41 13.61
C ARG A 13 15.94 2.07 13.95
N ALA A 14 15.61 2.01 15.25
CA ALA A 14 14.25 1.77 15.70
C ALA A 14 13.29 2.90 15.27
N THR A 15 13.72 4.17 15.33
CA THR A 15 12.95 5.32 14.83
C THR A 15 12.69 5.24 13.33
N ILE A 16 13.72 4.94 12.53
CA ILE A 16 13.56 4.78 11.08
C ILE A 16 12.64 3.61 10.75
N GLU A 17 12.73 2.51 11.50
CA GLU A 17 11.85 1.37 11.29
C GLU A 17 10.40 1.67 11.68
N ALA A 18 10.18 2.42 12.76
CA ALA A 18 8.85 2.92 13.15
C ALA A 18 8.26 3.85 12.09
N ILE A 19 9.05 4.79 11.57
CA ILE A 19 8.64 5.69 10.48
C ILE A 19 8.37 4.89 9.21
N ARG A 20 9.23 3.95 8.81
CA ARG A 20 9.00 3.08 7.65
C ARG A 20 7.76 2.21 7.80
N ARG A 21 7.45 1.73 9.01
CA ARG A 21 6.20 1.04 9.29
C ARG A 21 5.02 2.00 9.09
N GLN A 22 5.07 3.19 9.68
CA GLN A 22 4.05 4.24 9.57
C GLN A 22 3.80 4.66 8.11
N GLU A 23 4.86 4.97 7.36
CA GLU A 23 4.79 5.39 5.96
C GLU A 23 4.44 4.23 5.03
N GLY A 24 4.90 3.01 5.35
CA GLY A 24 4.49 1.80 4.64
C GLY A 24 2.99 1.56 4.75
N HIS A 25 2.36 1.91 5.87
CA HIS A 25 0.90 1.88 6.00
C HIS A 25 0.24 2.92 5.10
N GLN A 26 0.69 4.18 5.11
CA GLN A 26 0.12 5.22 4.25
C GLN A 26 0.29 4.91 2.75
N ALA A 27 1.47 4.47 2.31
CA ALA A 27 1.71 4.07 0.93
C ALA A 27 0.80 2.90 0.51
N ARG A 28 0.54 1.94 1.41
CA ARG A 28 -0.41 0.84 1.16
C ARG A 28 -1.85 1.32 1.08
N GLU A 29 -2.24 2.27 1.93
CA GLU A 29 -3.59 2.84 1.91
C GLU A 29 -3.84 3.66 0.65
N VAL A 30 -2.86 4.46 0.22
CA VAL A 30 -2.90 5.21 -1.04
C VAL A 30 -2.94 4.26 -2.24
N THR A 31 -2.11 3.20 -2.25
CA THR A 31 -2.16 2.17 -3.29
C THR A 31 -3.53 1.51 -3.35
N ARG A 32 -4.12 1.19 -2.19
CA ARG A 32 -5.45 0.61 -2.09
C ARG A 32 -6.55 1.57 -2.57
N ALA A 33 -6.46 2.85 -2.24
CA ALA A 33 -7.40 3.87 -2.70
C ALA A 33 -7.38 3.99 -4.23
N HIS A 34 -6.18 4.04 -4.83
CA HIS A 34 -6.04 4.08 -6.29
C HIS A 34 -6.59 2.82 -6.96
N VAL A 35 -6.26 1.63 -6.44
CA VAL A 35 -6.81 0.37 -6.97
C VAL A 35 -8.34 0.39 -6.93
N LEU A 36 -8.94 0.82 -5.81
CA LEU A 36 -10.40 0.89 -5.68
C LEU A 36 -11.02 1.91 -6.63
N ALA A 37 -10.42 3.10 -6.77
CA ALA A 37 -10.90 4.13 -7.69
C ALA A 37 -10.83 3.70 -9.17
N CYS A 38 -9.80 2.94 -9.56
CA CYS A 38 -9.70 2.36 -10.90
C CYS A 38 -10.71 1.24 -11.12
N LEU A 39 -10.95 0.39 -10.12
CA LEU A 39 -11.96 -0.67 -10.20
C LEU A 39 -13.38 -0.08 -10.29
N ASP A 40 -13.68 1.00 -9.58
CA ASP A 40 -14.97 1.70 -9.66
C ASP A 40 -15.20 2.36 -11.04
N GLN A 41 -14.14 2.51 -11.86
CA GLN A 41 -14.20 3.01 -13.24
C GLN A 41 -14.11 1.89 -14.29
N ASP A 42 -14.29 0.63 -13.88
CA ASP A 42 -14.20 -0.56 -14.75
C ASP A 42 -12.85 -0.70 -15.50
N ILE A 43 -11.77 -0.15 -14.95
CA ILE A 43 -10.43 -0.30 -15.54
C ILE A 43 -9.94 -1.75 -15.35
N PRO A 44 -9.43 -2.40 -16.40
CA PRO A 44 -8.93 -3.78 -16.30
C PRO A 44 -7.84 -3.94 -15.25
N GLU A 45 -7.94 -4.99 -14.43
CA GLU A 45 -6.96 -5.29 -13.37
C GLU A 45 -5.53 -5.44 -13.91
N SER A 46 -5.38 -5.99 -15.12
CA SER A 46 -4.08 -6.10 -15.81
C SER A 46 -3.44 -4.74 -16.08
N GLN A 47 -4.24 -3.73 -16.42
CA GLN A 47 -3.79 -2.36 -16.65
C GLN A 47 -3.41 -1.68 -15.33
N ILE A 48 -4.22 -1.86 -14.28
CA ILE A 48 -3.93 -1.34 -12.93
C ILE A 48 -2.59 -1.90 -12.42
N MET A 49 -2.38 -3.21 -12.58
CA MET A 49 -1.14 -3.88 -12.20
C MET A 49 0.08 -3.36 -12.98
N ALA A 50 -0.07 -3.16 -14.29
CA ALA A 50 1.00 -2.66 -15.13
C ALA A 50 1.39 -1.21 -14.78
N VAL A 51 0.41 -0.34 -14.53
CA VAL A 51 0.65 1.09 -14.22
C VAL A 51 1.16 1.29 -12.80
N LEU A 52 0.60 0.58 -11.81
CA LEU A 52 1.00 0.73 -10.41
C LEU A 52 2.21 -0.15 -10.03
N GLY A 53 2.64 -1.05 -10.92
CA GLY A 53 3.75 -1.99 -10.65
C GLY A 53 3.45 -2.98 -9.53
N ILE A 54 2.17 -3.28 -9.29
CA ILE A 54 1.72 -4.14 -8.19
C ILE A 54 1.31 -5.53 -8.67
N GLY A 55 1.52 -6.54 -7.81
CA GLY A 55 1.09 -7.92 -8.10
C GLY A 55 -0.40 -8.16 -7.85
N ARG A 56 -0.94 -9.25 -8.43
CA ARG A 56 -2.35 -9.69 -8.27
C ARG A 56 -2.82 -9.71 -6.82
N THR A 57 -1.97 -10.14 -5.90
CA THR A 57 -2.29 -10.22 -4.46
C THR A 57 -2.59 -8.85 -3.85
N ALA A 58 -1.92 -7.79 -4.29
CA ALA A 58 -2.18 -6.44 -3.79
C ALA A 58 -3.56 -5.94 -4.25
N VAL A 59 -3.91 -6.18 -5.52
CA VAL A 59 -5.22 -5.88 -6.08
C VAL A 59 -6.33 -6.67 -5.35
N TRP A 60 -6.11 -7.97 -5.15
CA TRP A 60 -7.07 -8.82 -4.44
C TRP A 60 -7.30 -8.37 -2.99
N ARG A 61 -6.23 -8.00 -2.25
CA ARG A 61 -6.35 -7.47 -0.88
C ARG A 61 -7.11 -6.15 -0.84
N ALA A 62 -6.88 -5.26 -1.82
CA ALA A 62 -7.61 -4.00 -1.92
C ALA A 62 -9.11 -4.25 -2.11
N ARG A 63 -9.46 -5.17 -3.02
CA ARG A 63 -10.84 -5.57 -3.33
C ARG A 63 -11.53 -6.26 -2.15
N ALA A 64 -10.88 -7.23 -1.50
CA ALA A 64 -11.44 -7.92 -0.33
C ALA A 64 -11.77 -6.97 0.83
N ALA A 65 -10.94 -5.95 1.02
CA ALA A 65 -11.16 -4.94 2.05
C ALA A 65 -12.30 -3.96 1.73
N ARG A 66 -12.78 -3.87 0.47
CA ARG A 66 -14.03 -3.17 0.13
C ARG A 66 -15.26 -3.97 0.59
N THR A 67 -15.26 -5.29 0.37
CA THR A 67 -16.37 -6.17 0.73
C THR A 67 -16.66 -6.17 2.23
N LEU A 68 -15.62 -6.10 3.07
CA LEU A 68 -15.77 -6.00 4.53
C LEU A 68 -16.36 -4.66 5.01
N ARG A 69 -16.28 -3.59 4.21
CA ARG A 69 -16.82 -2.27 4.57
C ARG A 69 -18.28 -2.10 4.14
N ALA A 70 -18.71 -2.78 3.08
CA ALA A 70 -20.09 -2.74 2.60
C ALA A 70 -21.09 -3.38 3.58
N HIS A 71 -20.68 -4.41 4.33
CA HIS A 71 -21.55 -5.08 5.31
C HIS A 71 -21.76 -4.29 6.61
N LYS A 72 -20.99 -3.22 6.86
CA LYS A 72 -21.08 -2.43 8.11
C LYS A 72 -21.92 -1.14 7.97
N ILE A 73 -22.45 -0.87 6.78
CA ILE A 73 -23.29 0.31 6.49
C ILE A 73 -24.78 -0.09 6.36
N GLN A 74 -25.10 -1.39 6.46
CA GLN A 74 -26.47 -1.94 6.37
C GLN A 74 -26.94 -2.64 7.66
N SER A 75 -26.34 -2.38 8.82
CA SER A 75 -26.81 -2.87 10.13
C SER A 75 -26.82 -1.76 11.17
#